data_AF-A0A920K5G2-F1
#
_entry.id   AF-A0A920K5G2-F1
#
_cell.length_a   1.000
_cell.length_b   1.000
_cell.length_c   1.000
_cell.angle_alpha   90.00
_cell.angle_beta   90.00
_cell.angle_gamma   90.00
#
_symmetry.space_group_name_H-M   'P 1'
#
loop_
_entity.id
_entity.type
_entity.pdbx_description
1 polymer ?
#
loop_
_entity_poly.entity_id
_entity_poly.type
_entity_poly.pdbx_seq_one_letter_code
_entity_poly.pdbx_strand_id
1 'polypeptide(L)'
;MPVSIGLGPSKALAKVANRVAKKFIYQTNGVYIIDSEEKRIKALKWLAIGDVWGIGHRHNKRLVLRNVHTAYDFTQLSDVWVRKEMSVVGLRLKHDLLGKSSIPLEMVAAPKSHCHYTQL
;
A
#
# COMPACT_ATOMS: atom_id res chain seq x y z
N MET A 1 -8.50 -3.71 -23.44
CA MET A 1 -8.33 -3.47 -21.99
C MET A 1 -7.37 -2.31 -21.81
N PRO A 2 -7.74 -1.19 -21.16
CA PRO A 2 -6.81 -0.09 -20.94
C PRO A 2 -5.74 -0.49 -19.91
N VAL A 3 -4.47 -0.35 -20.27
CA VAL A 3 -3.33 -0.57 -19.37
C VAL A 3 -3.09 0.70 -18.56
N SER A 4 -2.80 0.55 -17.27
CA SER A 4 -2.48 1.66 -16.37
C SER A 4 -1.18 1.40 -15.62
N ILE A 5 -0.34 2.43 -15.53
CA ILE A 5 1.02 2.34 -14.99
C ILE A 5 1.13 3.29 -13.79
N GLY A 6 1.63 2.76 -12.68
CA GLY A 6 1.88 3.51 -11.45
C GLY A 6 3.35 3.40 -11.06
N LEU A 7 3.99 4.55 -10.84
CA LEU A 7 5.41 4.64 -10.48
C LEU A 7 5.55 5.31 -9.11
N GLY A 8 6.47 4.80 -8.29
CA GLY A 8 6.78 5.35 -6.98
C GLY A 8 8.07 4.75 -6.40
N PRO A 9 8.66 5.36 -5.37
CA PRO A 9 9.99 4.97 -4.85
C PRO A 9 9.97 3.64 -4.08
N SER A 10 8.79 3.13 -3.73
CA SER A 10 8.61 1.84 -3.06
C SER A 10 7.51 1.03 -3.76
N LYS A 11 7.50 -0.30 -3.56
CA LYS A 11 6.45 -1.19 -4.09
C LYS A 11 5.05 -0.72 -3.64
N ALA A 12 4.96 -0.23 -2.41
CA ALA A 12 3.76 0.36 -1.87
C ALA A 12 3.29 1.56 -2.69
N LEU A 13 4.16 2.55 -2.84
CA LEU A 13 3.81 3.79 -3.53
C LEU A 13 3.54 3.56 -5.01
N ALA A 14 4.25 2.64 -5.66
CA ALA A 14 3.92 2.22 -7.03
C ALA A 14 2.50 1.65 -7.13
N LYS A 15 2.06 0.88 -6.12
CA LYS A 15 0.69 0.35 -6.06
C LYS A 15 -0.35 1.43 -5.80
N VAL A 16 -0.06 2.38 -4.90
CA VAL A 16 -0.90 3.58 -4.69
C VAL A 16 -1.03 4.35 -5.98
N ALA A 17 0.09 4.61 -6.66
CA ALA A 17 0.13 5.34 -7.91
C ALA A 17 -0.72 4.68 -8.99
N ASN A 18 -0.65 3.35 -9.12
CA ASN A 18 -1.46 2.60 -10.07
C ASN A 18 -2.96 2.74 -9.75
N ARG A 19 -3.33 2.68 -8.46
CA ARG A 19 -4.72 2.88 -8.03
C ARG A 19 -5.22 4.29 -8.39
N VAL A 20 -4.40 5.32 -8.21
CA VAL A 20 -4.71 6.69 -8.62
C VAL A 20 -4.85 6.76 -10.15
N ALA A 21 -3.91 6.20 -10.92
CA ALA A 21 -3.97 6.17 -12.38
C ALA A 21 -5.24 5.49 -12.92
N LYS A 22 -5.71 4.43 -12.26
CA LYS A 22 -6.96 3.75 -12.60
C LYS A 22 -8.19 4.57 -12.25
N LYS A 23 -8.18 5.24 -11.09
CA LYS A 23 -9.33 6.04 -10.64
C LYS A 23 -9.51 7.30 -11.48
N PHE A 24 -8.41 7.95 -11.84
CA PHE A 24 -8.40 9.23 -12.55
C PHE A 24 -7.91 9.08 -13.98
N ILE A 25 -8.36 8.02 -14.67
CA ILE A 25 -7.80 7.63 -15.98
C ILE A 25 -7.86 8.75 -17.03
N TYR A 26 -8.91 9.57 -17.02
CA TYR A 26 -9.06 10.71 -17.93
C TYR A 26 -8.10 11.87 -17.63
N GLN A 27 -7.68 12.02 -16.37
CA GLN A 27 -6.79 13.09 -15.93
C GLN A 27 -5.32 12.68 -16.03
N THR A 28 -5.04 11.40 -15.76
CA THR A 28 -3.68 10.85 -15.74
C THR A 28 -3.29 10.19 -17.05
N ASN A 29 -4.21 10.10 -18.01
CA ASN A 29 -4.02 9.35 -19.25
C ASN A 29 -3.51 7.92 -19.02
N GLY A 30 -3.98 7.30 -17.92
CA GLY A 30 -3.53 5.96 -17.47
C GLY A 30 -2.17 5.87 -16.79
N VAL A 31 -1.43 6.97 -16.59
CA VAL A 31 -0.09 6.97 -15.97
C VAL A 31 0.00 7.94 -14.79
N TYR A 32 0.43 7.45 -13.63
CA TYR A 32 0.63 8.31 -12.45
C TYR A 32 1.97 8.02 -11.76
N ILE A 33 2.68 9.09 -11.39
CA ILE A 33 4.03 9.04 -10.82
C ILE A 33 4.04 9.78 -9.48
N ILE A 34 4.49 9.09 -8.43
CA ILE A 34 4.78 9.66 -7.11
C ILE A 34 6.29 9.86 -7.02
N ASP A 35 6.77 11.05 -7.37
CA ASP A 35 8.18 11.46 -7.36
C ASP A 35 8.50 12.52 -6.28
N SER A 36 7.47 13.17 -5.73
CA SER A 36 7.61 14.22 -4.72
C SER A 36 6.85 13.90 -3.44
N GLU A 37 7.29 14.51 -2.34
CA GLU A 37 6.63 14.44 -1.04
C GLU A 37 5.18 14.93 -1.12
N GLU A 38 4.92 16.01 -1.85
CA GLU A 38 3.58 16.56 -2.02
C GLU A 38 2.64 15.58 -2.73
N LYS A 39 3.10 14.95 -3.83
CA LYS A 39 2.32 13.93 -4.54
C LYS A 39 2.07 12.72 -3.65
N ARG A 40 3.07 12.31 -2.85
CA ARG A 40 2.94 11.23 -1.88
C ARG A 40 1.86 11.54 -0.86
N ILE A 41 1.95 12.69 -0.18
CA ILE A 41 0.97 13.10 0.83
C ILE A 41 -0.43 13.19 0.21
N LYS A 42 -0.57 13.80 -0.98
CA LYS A 42 -1.86 13.93 -1.67
C LYS A 42 -2.48 12.56 -1.97
N ALA A 43 -1.68 11.63 -2.51
CA ALA A 43 -2.13 10.28 -2.82
C ALA A 43 -2.51 9.49 -1.55
N LEU A 44 -1.73 9.62 -0.47
CA LEU A 44 -1.98 8.92 0.80
C LEU A 44 -3.19 9.47 1.57
N LYS A 45 -3.44 10.79 1.50
CA LYS A 45 -4.65 11.41 2.08
C LYS A 45 -5.90 10.98 1.33
N TRP A 46 -5.80 10.77 0.01
CA TRP A 46 -6.90 10.28 -0.80
C TRP A 46 -7.18 8.78 -0.57
N LEU A 47 -6.16 7.98 -0.23
CA LEU A 47 -6.28 6.55 -0.03
C LEU A 47 -6.87 6.21 1.34
N ALA A 48 -8.05 5.58 1.36
CA ALA A 48 -8.64 5.05 2.59
C ALA A 48 -7.77 3.95 3.21
N ILE A 49 -7.74 3.85 4.53
CA ILE A 49 -6.88 2.90 5.23
C ILE A 49 -7.25 1.44 4.94
N GLY A 50 -8.53 1.14 4.80
CA GLY A 50 -9.03 -0.19 4.43
C GLY A 50 -8.71 -0.59 2.98
N ASP A 51 -8.30 0.37 2.16
CA ASP A 51 -7.91 0.17 0.77
C ASP A 51 -6.41 -0.07 0.58
N VAL A 52 -5.63 0.06 1.65
CA VAL A 52 -4.20 -0.23 1.67
C VAL A 52 -4.00 -1.74 1.68
N TRP A 53 -3.22 -2.26 0.74
CA TRP A 53 -2.89 -3.69 0.72
C TRP A 53 -2.11 -4.07 1.98
N GLY A 54 -2.40 -5.25 2.52
CA GLY A 54 -1.80 -5.71 3.79
C GLY A 54 -2.54 -5.23 5.04
N ILE A 55 -3.48 -4.27 4.93
CA ILE A 55 -4.40 -3.96 6.02
C ILE A 55 -5.67 -4.80 5.85
N GLY A 56 -5.73 -5.88 6.63
CA GLY A 56 -6.93 -6.74 6.70
C GLY A 56 -8.03 -6.14 7.57
N HIS A 57 -9.22 -6.76 7.52
CA HIS A 57 -10.42 -6.33 8.25
C HIS A 57 -10.19 -6.06 9.74
N ARG A 58 -9.46 -6.95 10.44
CA ARG A 58 -9.15 -6.80 11.86
C ARG A 58 -8.30 -5.56 12.15
N HIS A 59 -7.28 -5.32 11.34
CA HIS A 59 -6.42 -4.14 11.49
C HIS A 59 -7.16 -2.87 11.10
N ASN A 60 -7.97 -2.88 10.05
CA ASN A 60 -8.80 -1.75 9.64
C ASN A 60 -9.72 -1.30 10.80
N LYS A 61 -10.48 -2.23 11.42
CA LYS A 61 -11.32 -1.90 12.58
C LYS A 61 -10.52 -1.24 13.72
N ARG A 62 -9.34 -1.78 14.04
CA ARG A 62 -8.49 -1.22 15.11
C ARG A 62 -7.98 0.18 14.78
N LEU A 63 -7.64 0.44 13.52
CA LEU A 63 -7.17 1.75 13.06
C LEU A 63 -8.30 2.78 13.07
N VAL A 64 -9.49 2.41 12.58
CA VAL A 64 -10.69 3.27 12.63
C VAL A 64 -11.05 3.65 14.07
N LEU A 65 -10.94 2.73 15.02
CA LEU A 65 -11.14 3.02 16.45
C LEU A 65 -10.15 4.03 17.04
N ARG A 66 -9.00 4.26 16.37
CA ARG A 66 -8.02 5.29 16.75
C ARG A 66 -8.10 6.53 15.85
N ASN A 67 -9.23 6.74 15.16
CA ASN A 67 -9.43 7.84 14.22
C ASN A 67 -8.43 7.87 13.05
N VAL A 68 -7.92 6.70 12.65
CA VAL A 68 -7.06 6.55 11.48
C VAL A 68 -7.93 6.10 10.31
N HIS A 69 -8.17 6.98 9.36
CA HIS A 69 -9.08 6.73 8.24
C HIS A 69 -8.37 6.67 6.89
N THR A 70 -7.21 7.31 6.77
CA THR A 70 -6.42 7.36 5.53
C THR A 70 -5.08 6.67 5.69
N ALA A 71 -4.46 6.31 4.56
CA ALA A 71 -3.10 5.81 4.54
C ALA A 71 -2.10 6.86 5.08
N TYR A 72 -2.40 8.15 4.90
CA TYR A 72 -1.60 9.23 5.49
C TYR A 72 -1.67 9.21 7.01
N ASP A 73 -2.86 9.12 7.60
CA ASP A 73 -3.04 9.06 9.07
C ASP A 73 -2.25 7.89 9.68
N PHE A 74 -2.22 6.75 8.97
CA PHE A 74 -1.44 5.59 9.39
C PHE A 74 0.07 5.85 9.43
N THR A 75 0.59 6.65 8.49
CA THR A 75 2.01 7.04 8.52
C THR A 75 2.37 7.95 9.68
N GLN A 76 1.39 8.62 10.31
CA GLN A 76 1.60 9.48 11.49
C GLN A 76 1.66 8.69 12.81
N LEU A 77 1.27 7.41 12.82
CA LEU A 77 1.32 6.58 14.04
C LEU A 77 2.77 6.29 14.48
N SER A 78 3.01 6.06 15.77
CA SER A 78 4.37 5.70 16.22
C SER A 78 4.79 4.30 15.77
N ASP A 79 6.07 4.13 15.42
CA ASP A 79 6.62 2.83 14.98
C ASP A 79 6.46 1.74 16.04
N VAL A 80 6.64 2.11 17.31
CA VAL A 80 6.46 1.22 18.46
C VAL A 80 5.04 0.68 18.52
N TRP A 81 4.04 1.55 18.31
CA TRP A 81 2.64 1.14 18.32
C TRP A 81 2.32 0.25 17.12
N VAL A 82 2.75 0.65 15.91
CA VAL A 82 2.48 -0.13 14.69
C VAL A 82 3.11 -1.52 14.79
N ARG A 83 4.34 -1.62 15.30
CA ARG A 83 5.01 -2.92 15.51
C ARG A 83 4.28 -3.78 16.54
N LYS A 84 3.81 -3.18 17.64
CA LYS A 84 3.07 -3.89 18.68
C LYS A 84 1.73 -4.44 18.17
N GLU A 85 1.01 -3.65 17.38
CA GLU A 85 -0.37 -3.97 16.99
C GLU A 85 -0.49 -4.71 15.66
N MET A 86 0.46 -4.51 14.74
CA MET A 86 0.44 -5.04 13.37
C MET A 86 1.69 -5.85 13.02
N SER A 87 2.55 -6.15 14.00
CA SER A 87 3.84 -6.84 13.84
C SER A 87 4.85 -6.09 12.95
N VAL A 88 5.96 -6.75 12.64
CA VAL A 88 7.00 -6.25 11.72
C VAL A 88 6.44 -6.00 10.32
N VAL A 89 5.40 -6.75 9.90
CA VAL A 89 4.77 -6.58 8.58
C VAL A 89 4.08 -5.22 8.47
N GLY A 90 3.32 -4.80 9.48
CA GLY A 90 2.69 -3.47 9.49
C GLY A 90 3.72 -2.35 9.53
N LEU A 91 4.82 -2.54 10.26
CA LEU A 91 5.91 -1.55 10.29
C LEU A 91 6.59 -1.40 8.93
N ARG A 92 6.84 -2.51 8.22
CA ARG A 92 7.38 -2.48 6.85
C ARG A 92 6.43 -1.76 5.89
N LEU A 93 5.12 -2.04 5.98
CA LEU A 93 4.11 -1.34 5.19
C LEU A 93 4.15 0.17 5.45
N LYS A 94 4.24 0.59 6.71
CA LYS A 94 4.38 2.00 7.07
C LYS A 94 5.62 2.63 6.42
N HIS A 95 6.78 1.99 6.53
CA HIS A 95 8.02 2.48 5.93
C HIS A 95 7.94 2.57 4.40
N ASP A 96 7.34 1.58 3.76
CA ASP A 96 7.15 1.62 2.32
C ASP A 96 6.22 2.78 1.92
N LEU A 97 5.16 3.08 2.67
CA LEU A 97 4.29 4.24 2.44
C LEU A 97 5.02 5.58 2.68
N LEU A 98 6.00 5.61 3.58
CA LEU A 98 6.93 6.73 3.77
C LEU A 98 8.03 6.80 2.69
N GLY A 99 8.00 5.93 1.68
CA GLY A 99 8.99 5.89 0.60
C GLY A 99 10.34 5.31 1.02
N LYS A 100 10.47 4.77 2.24
CA LYS A 100 11.66 4.06 2.71
C LYS A 100 11.53 2.60 2.28
N SER A 101 11.94 2.30 1.05
CA SER A 101 11.86 0.95 0.48
C SER A 101 12.51 -0.06 1.41
N SER A 102 11.71 -0.96 1.99
CA SER A 102 12.19 -1.94 2.97
C SER A 102 12.62 -3.28 2.34
N ILE A 103 12.42 -3.46 1.03
CA ILE A 103 12.69 -4.71 0.33
C ILE A 103 13.39 -4.39 -1.01
N PRO A 104 14.66 -4.78 -1.22
CA PRO A 104 15.26 -4.77 -2.55
C PRO A 104 14.36 -5.56 -3.51
N LEU A 105 14.25 -5.15 -4.77
CA LEU A 105 13.50 -5.90 -5.77
C LEU A 105 14.11 -7.29 -5.95
N GLU A 106 13.68 -8.26 -5.14
CA GLU A 106 13.91 -9.68 -5.41
C GLU A 106 13.23 -9.98 -6.76
N MET A 107 14.07 -10.17 -7.76
CA MET A 107 13.67 -10.69 -9.06
C MET A 107 13.22 -12.14 -8.85
N VAL A 108 11.90 -12.34 -8.85
CA VAL A 108 11.22 -13.62 -9.03
C VAL A 108 11.62 -14.71 -8.03
N ALA A 109 10.92 -14.79 -6.90
CA ALA A 109 10.84 -16.07 -6.19
C ALA A 109 9.97 -17.03 -7.03
N ALA A 110 10.52 -18.22 -7.32
CA ALA A 110 9.84 -19.28 -8.06
C ALA A 110 8.44 -19.60 -7.48
N PRO A 111 7.45 -19.93 -8.32
CA PRO A 111 6.09 -20.19 -7.87
C PRO A 111 6.07 -21.35 -6.86
N LYS A 112 5.61 -21.11 -5.64
CA LYS A 112 5.42 -22.16 -4.64
C LYS A 112 4.08 -22.87 -4.87
N SER A 113 4.20 -24.10 -5.36
CA SER A 113 3.34 -25.30 -5.21
C SER A 113 1.80 -25.15 -5.18
N HIS A 114 1.16 -25.87 -6.11
CA HIS A 114 -0.28 -26.07 -6.29
C HIS A 114 -0.96 -26.71 -5.07
N CYS A 115 -2.11 -26.17 -4.64
CA CYS A 115 -3.05 -26.89 -3.76
C CYS A 115 -3.90 -27.85 -4.62
N HIS A 116 -3.60 -29.14 -4.57
CA HIS A 116 -4.53 -30.18 -5.05
C HIS A 116 -5.68 -30.31 -4.05
N TYR A 117 -6.90 -30.00 -4.47
CA TYR A 117 -8.12 -30.43 -3.76
C TYR A 117 -8.44 -31.85 -4.19
N THR A 118 -8.18 -32.84 -3.34
CA THR A 118 -8.73 -34.19 -3.49
C THR A 118 -10.19 -34.18 -3.01
N GLN A 119 -11.14 -34.40 -3.93
CA GLN A 119 -12.53 -34.69 -3.58
C GLN A 119 -12.60 -36.11 -3.01
N LEU A 120 -13.31 -36.26 -1.88
CA LEU A 120 -13.84 -37.54 -1.41
C LEU A 120 -15.22 -37.78 -2.04
#